data_AF-A0A845DUM9-F1
#
_entry.id   AF-A0A845DUM9-F1
#
_cell.length_a   1.000
_cell.length_b   1.000
_cell.length_c   1.000
_cell.angle_alpha   90.00
_cell.angle_beta   90.00
_cell.angle_gamma   90.00
#
_symmetry.space_group_name_H-M   'P 1'
#
loop_
_entity.id
_entity.type
_entity.pdbx_description
1 polymer ?
#
loop_
_entity_poly.entity_id
_entity_poly.type
_entity_poly.pdbx_seq_one_letter_code
_entity_poly.pdbx_strand_id
1 'polypeptide(L)' 'MPYKERLEKQIEELRKHMYDIYNKNPEDPELLRISQDLDDLLNRFGNEDSYQCSNQ' A
#
# COMPACT_ATOMS: atom_id res chain seq x y z
N MET A 1 -9.42 -4.09 -16.13
CA MET A 1 -9.06 -4.17 -14.71
C MET A 1 -9.71 -2.99 -14.00
N PRO A 2 -10.71 -3.22 -13.14
CA PRO A 2 -11.31 -2.18 -12.31
C PRO A 2 -10.25 -1.48 -11.46
N TYR A 3 -10.56 -0.25 -11.06
CA TYR A 3 -9.63 0.60 -10.29
C TYR A 3 -9.18 -0.06 -8.98
N LYS A 4 -10.12 -0.70 -8.26
CA LYS A 4 -9.86 -1.49 -7.05
C LYS A 4 -8.81 -2.59 -7.25
N GLU A 5 -8.97 -3.45 -8.26
CA GLU A 5 -7.98 -4.51 -8.59
C GLU A 5 -6.60 -3.94 -8.94
N ARG A 6 -6.54 -2.75 -9.57
CA ARG A 6 -5.26 -2.08 -9.84
C ARG A 6 -4.58 -1.60 -8.56
N LEU A 7 -5.34 -1.10 -7.59
CA LEU A 7 -4.83 -0.70 -6.29
C LEU A 7 -4.33 -1.92 -5.50
N GLU A 8 -5.11 -3.00 -5.45
CA GLU A 8 -4.72 -4.26 -4.78
C GLU A 8 -3.40 -4.80 -5.33
N LYS A 9 -3.26 -4.81 -6.66
CA LYS A 9 -2.03 -5.26 -7.30
C LYS A 9 -0.83 -4.38 -6.93
N GLN A 10 -0.98 -3.05 -6.95
CA GLN A 10 0.09 -2.12 -6.57
C GLN A 10 0.47 -2.27 -5.09
N ILE A 11 -0.51 -2.44 -4.20
CA ILE A 11 -0.29 -2.67 -2.77
C ILE A 11 0.53 -3.95 -2.56
N GLU A 12 0.17 -5.06 -3.21
CA GLU A 12 0.88 -6.33 -3.02
C GLU A 12 2.29 -6.31 -3.63
N GLU A 13 2.49 -5.65 -4.77
CA GLU A 13 3.82 -5.46 -5.35
C GLU A 13 4.73 -4.63 -4.43
N LEU A 14 4.21 -3.53 -3.88
CA LEU A 14 4.96 -2.66 -2.98
C LEU A 14 5.22 -3.32 -1.62
N ARG A 15 4.25 -4.08 -1.10
CA ARG A 15 4.41 -4.88 0.12
C ARG A 15 5.54 -5.90 0.00
N LYS A 16 5.63 -6.62 -1.12
CA LYS A 16 6.74 -7.56 -1.38
C LYS A 16 8.08 -6.85 -1.43
N HIS A 17 8.15 -5.73 -2.14
CA HIS A 17 9.36 -4.93 -2.24
C HIS A 17 9.83 -4.43 -0.85
N MET A 18 8.90 -3.96 -0.02
CA MET A 18 9.18 -3.54 1.35
C MET A 18 9.82 -4.67 2.17
N TYR A 19 9.27 -5.89 2.10
CA TYR A 19 9.85 -7.04 2.78
C TYR A 19 11.22 -7.45 2.22
N ASP A 20 11.42 -7.36 0.91
CA ASP A 20 12.73 -7.67 0.30
C ASP A 20 13.83 -6.72 0.79
N ILE A 21 13.50 -5.44 1.00
CA ILE A 21 14.43 -4.48 1.60
C ILE A 21 14.62 -4.78 3.07
N TYR A 22 13.55 -4.96 3.84
CA TYR A 22 13.62 -5.24 5.27
C TYR A 22 14.50 -6.47 5.56
N ASN A 23 14.34 -7.54 4.78
CA ASN A 23 15.11 -8.78 4.92
C ASN A 23 16.60 -8.60 4.59
N LYS A 24 16.95 -7.63 3.73
CA LYS A 24 18.34 -7.32 3.38
C LYS A 24 18.98 -6.37 4.38
N ASN A 25 18.29 -5.27 4.69
CA ASN A 25 18.73 -4.25 5.62
C ASN A 25 17.52 -3.54 6.25
N PRO A 26 17.19 -3.83 7.52
CA PRO A 26 16.07 -3.20 8.21
C PRO A 26 16.31 -1.72 8.54
N GLU A 27 17.56 -1.23 8.45
CA GLU A 27 17.92 0.18 8.67
C GLU A 27 18.04 0.97 7.36
N ASP A 28 17.65 0.36 6.23
CA ASP A 28 17.72 1.03 4.93
C ASP A 28 16.79 2.25 4.91
N PRO A 29 17.26 3.47 4.61
CA PRO A 29 16.39 4.63 4.49
C PRO A 29 15.33 4.48 3.39
N GLU A 30 15.56 3.62 2.40
CA GLU A 30 14.57 3.29 1.37
C GLU A 30 13.39 2.49 1.94
N LEU A 31 13.60 1.70 3.01
CA LEU A 31 12.53 0.99 3.70
C LEU A 31 11.48 1.97 4.25
N LEU A 32 11.93 3.08 4.83
CA LEU A 32 11.04 4.10 5.37
C LEU A 32 10.20 4.74 4.26
N ARG A 33 10.83 5.07 3.13
CA ARG A 33 10.15 5.66 1.98
C ARG A 33 9.08 4.72 1.42
N ILE A 34 9.41 3.44 1.24
CA ILE A 34 8.46 2.47 0.70
C ILE A 34 7.34 2.15 1.68
N SER A 35 7.61 2.19 2.99
CA SER A 35 6.56 2.07 4.01
C SER A 35 5.56 3.20 3.93
N GLN A 36 6.01 4.44 3.68
CA GLN A 36 5.14 5.60 3.48
C GLN A 36 4.33 5.49 2.18
N ASP A 37 4.95 5.07 1.08
CA ASP A 37 4.26 4.86 -0.19
C ASP A 37 3.17 3.76 -0.07
N LEU A 38 3.43 2.72 0.74
CA LEU A 38 2.47 1.65 1.02
C LEU A 38 1.29 2.16 1.86
N ASP A 39 1.54 2.95 2.89
CA ASP A 39 0.49 3.59 3.69
C ASP A 39 -0.40 4.50 2.83
N ASP A 40 0.16 5.27 1.90
CA ASP A 40 -0.60 6.11 0.98
C ASP A 40 -1.52 5.29 0.06
N LEU A 41 -1.03 4.16 -0.45
CA LEU A 41 -1.85 3.25 -1.27
C LEU A 41 -2.97 2.59 -0.44
N LEU A 42 -2.66 2.15 0.78
CA LEU A 42 -3.64 1.59 1.71
C LEU A 42 -4.71 2.61 2.09
N ASN A 43 -4.32 3.87 2.31
CA ASN A 43 -5.26 4.96 2.57
C ASN A 43 -6.15 5.24 1.37
N ARG A 44 -5.62 5.24 0.14
CA ARG A 44 -6.43 5.40 -1.08
C ARG A 44 -7.43 4.26 -1.24
N PHE A 45 -7.00 3.03 -0.96
CA PHE A 45 -7.84 1.84 -1.02
C PHE A 45 -8.94 1.85 0.07
N GLY A 46 -8.56 2.12 1.32
CA GLY A 46 -9.51 2.19 2.45
C GLY A 46 -10.47 3.37 2.37
N ASN A 47 -10.06 4.48 1.76
CA ASN A 47 -10.98 5.58 1.47
C ASN A 47 -12.01 5.22 0.39
N GLU A 48 -11.73 4.30 -0.54
CA GLU A 48 -12.79 3.76 -1.41
C GLU A 48 -13.81 2.94 -0.61
N ASP A 49 -13.37 2.20 0.40
CA ASP A 49 -14.26 1.44 1.28
C ASP A 49 -15.06 2.37 2.23
N SER A 50 -14.53 3.55 2.60
CA SER A 50 -15.23 4.51 3.48
C SER A 50 -16.34 5.32 2.79
N TYR A 51 -16.31 5.46 1.46
CA TYR A 51 -17.44 6.00 0.67
C TYR A 51 -18.66 5.06 0.61
N GLN A 52 -18.54 3.81 1.10
CA GLN A 52 -19.69 2.89 1.22
C GLN A 52 -20.45 3.04 2.55
N CYS A 53 -19.93 3.81 3.54
CA CYS A 53 -20.54 3.91 4.88
C CYS A 53 -21.21 5.27 5.19
N SER A 54 -21.43 6.12 4.18
CA SER A 54 -22.13 7.42 4.33
C SER A 54 -23.51 7.48 3.66
N ASN A 55 -24.04 6.33 3.18
CA ASN A 55 -25.41 6.21 2.69
C ASN A 55 -26.25 5.26 3.58
N GLN A 56 -26.44 5.62 4.85
CA GLN A 56 -27.45 5.01 5.71
C GLN A 56 -28.29 6.07 6.42
#